data_AF-A0A803JI26-F1
#
_entry.id   AF-A0A803JI26-F1
#
_cell.length_a   1.000
_cell.length_b   1.000
_cell.length_c   1.000
_cell.angle_alpha   90.00
_cell.angle_beta   90.00
_cell.angle_gamma   90.00
#
_symmetry.space_group_name_H-M   'P 1'
#
loop_
_entity.id
_entity.type
_entity.pdbx_description
1 polymer ?
#
loop_
_entity_poly.entity_id
_entity_poly.type
_entity_poly.pdbx_seq_one_letter_code
_entity_poly.pdbx_strand_id
1 'polypeptide(L)'
;MKGFLTGPCVLSAVIATVYSLYCLECFERDYQCRSYKKCKEGEVCLTSFENTMMPFWSGCWQSEYCNLNISFSTPDVRVRYATSCCNTDNCTAPTPTLMPNNAQKNGHTCPACYSQTKGDCIPQYSMACTGEEKSCIHLKSWGKYSRGCSTTDLCNITDILKPDNKRGHSCTRDNSISSLPVRNFLLCQTCLSKDGNCHYNRELCGLQEDVCVVEKIRTINDGQDTTEVIKRCGQAWECSRAGTLRSNYKKVVINTTCCSTDGCDAPVPTLPPLNSEPNGLTCPSCYVSNAKLCLQRRPLKCVGNESRCIHYTSTETFGTTVATESFHGCTTDSICKAGSLIRHFTSPETEAIRTIKMDLTCSKAMGLNNAVRSPLVSVIIGLRVINSIF
;
A
#
# COMPACT_ATOMS: atom_id res chain seq x y z
N MET A 1 90.52 21.59 -43.21
CA MET A 1 89.57 20.57 -42.72
C MET A 1 89.43 20.73 -41.22
N LYS A 2 88.29 21.24 -40.72
CA LYS A 2 87.92 21.23 -39.31
C LYS A 2 86.53 20.58 -39.25
N GLY A 3 86.48 19.33 -38.82
CA GLY A 3 85.24 18.56 -38.70
C GLY A 3 84.57 18.83 -37.36
N PHE A 4 83.32 19.29 -37.41
CA PHE A 4 82.42 19.39 -36.27
C PHE A 4 81.92 17.99 -35.89
N LEU A 5 82.09 17.59 -34.63
CA LEU A 5 81.41 16.44 -34.02
C LEU A 5 80.13 16.95 -33.34
N THR A 6 78.99 16.77 -34.00
CA THR A 6 77.66 16.88 -33.39
C THR A 6 77.20 15.49 -32.98
N GLY A 7 77.19 15.20 -31.68
CA GLY A 7 76.55 14.00 -31.14
C GLY A 7 75.02 14.16 -31.13
N PRO A 8 74.23 13.11 -31.36
CA PRO A 8 72.77 13.20 -31.35
C PRO A 8 72.24 13.26 -29.90
N CYS A 9 71.42 14.29 -29.64
CA CYS A 9 70.58 14.41 -28.46
C CYS A 9 69.46 13.36 -28.54
N VAL A 10 69.48 12.36 -27.67
CA VAL A 10 68.37 11.43 -27.49
C VAL A 10 67.33 12.11 -26.60
N LEU A 11 66.33 12.77 -27.19
CA LEU A 11 65.11 13.18 -26.49
C LEU A 11 64.28 11.93 -26.20
N SER A 12 64.30 11.48 -24.95
CA SER A 12 63.33 10.50 -24.44
C SER A 12 61.94 11.13 -24.45
N ALA A 13 61.14 10.80 -25.47
CA ALA A 13 59.72 11.11 -25.49
C ALA A 13 59.00 10.25 -24.44
N VAL A 14 58.54 10.87 -23.36
CA VAL A 14 57.57 10.26 -22.44
C VAL A 14 56.24 10.21 -23.20
N ILE A 15 55.92 9.05 -23.77
CA ILE A 15 54.60 8.80 -24.34
C ILE A 15 53.65 8.69 -23.15
N ALA A 16 52.96 9.77 -22.80
CA ALA A 16 51.80 9.71 -21.92
C ALA A 16 50.74 8.89 -22.64
N THR A 17 50.66 7.59 -22.35
CA THR A 17 49.57 6.75 -22.82
C THR A 17 48.29 7.19 -22.12
N VAL A 18 47.53 8.06 -22.77
CA VAL A 18 46.17 8.41 -22.33
C VAL A 18 45.29 7.19 -22.58
N TYR A 19 45.19 6.30 -21.59
CA TYR A 19 44.22 5.21 -21.63
C TYR A 19 42.82 5.82 -21.66
N SER A 20 42.04 5.51 -22.70
CA SER A 20 40.62 5.89 -22.75
C SER A 20 39.85 5.02 -21.77
N LEU A 21 39.12 5.62 -20.85
CA LEU A 21 38.26 4.91 -19.90
C LEU A 21 36.95 4.48 -20.59
N TYR A 22 36.61 3.19 -20.52
CA TYR A 22 35.30 2.67 -20.90
C TYR A 22 34.57 2.14 -19.67
N CYS A 23 33.29 2.51 -19.57
CA CYS A 23 32.42 2.09 -18.48
C CYS A 23 31.21 1.35 -18.99
N LEU A 24 30.75 0.39 -18.18
CA LEU A 24 29.54 -0.37 -18.44
C LEU A 24 28.32 0.56 -18.31
N GLU A 25 27.49 0.60 -19.35
CA GLU A 25 26.25 1.38 -19.37
C GLU A 25 25.05 0.45 -19.12
N CYS A 26 24.31 0.70 -18.04
CA CYS A 26 23.14 -0.10 -17.63
C CYS A 26 21.97 0.82 -17.30
N PHE A 27 20.77 0.48 -17.81
CA PHE A 27 19.52 1.19 -17.51
C PHE A 27 18.44 0.23 -17.00
N GLU A 28 17.59 0.78 -16.13
CA GLU A 28 16.46 0.17 -15.39
C GLU A 28 15.57 -0.76 -16.25
N ARG A 29 15.46 -0.52 -17.56
CA ARG A 29 14.46 -1.20 -18.40
C ARG A 29 14.80 -2.62 -18.84
N ASP A 30 16.07 -3.03 -18.83
CA ASP A 30 16.46 -4.32 -19.43
C ASP A 30 17.11 -5.33 -18.47
N TYR A 31 17.53 -4.91 -17.27
CA TYR A 31 18.37 -5.73 -16.35
C TYR A 31 19.58 -6.40 -17.06
N GLN A 32 19.98 -5.89 -18.22
CA GLN A 32 20.95 -6.46 -19.13
C GLN A 32 21.97 -5.39 -19.48
N CYS A 33 23.08 -5.39 -18.78
CA CYS A 33 24.23 -4.59 -19.12
C CYS A 33 24.94 -5.21 -20.32
N ARG A 34 24.97 -4.53 -21.48
CA ARG A 34 25.59 -5.08 -22.70
C ARG A 34 26.49 -4.11 -23.45
N SER A 35 26.49 -2.82 -23.11
CA SER A 35 27.26 -1.80 -23.82
C SER A 35 28.32 -1.16 -22.92
N TYR A 36 29.49 -0.93 -23.51
CA TYR A 36 30.54 -0.10 -22.94
C TYR A 36 30.57 1.25 -23.65
N LYS A 37 30.70 2.31 -22.86
CA LYS A 37 30.73 3.69 -23.36
C LYS A 37 32.07 4.32 -23.00
N LYS A 38 32.66 5.00 -23.98
CA LYS A 38 33.87 5.80 -23.76
C LYS A 38 33.52 7.04 -22.95
N CYS A 39 34.25 7.25 -21.85
CA CYS A 39 34.07 8.42 -20.99
C CYS A 39 34.86 9.62 -21.49
N LYS A 40 34.39 10.82 -21.12
CA LYS A 40 35.11 12.06 -21.34
C LYS A 40 36.28 12.17 -20.37
N GLU A 41 37.20 13.07 -20.69
CA GLU A 41 38.31 13.39 -19.80
C GLU A 41 37.79 13.88 -18.43
N GLY A 42 38.32 13.30 -17.36
CA GLY A 42 37.90 13.60 -15.97
C GLY A 42 36.64 12.86 -15.48
N GLU A 43 35.95 12.09 -16.33
CA GLU A 43 34.84 11.23 -15.91
C GLU A 43 35.34 9.89 -15.33
N VAL A 44 34.50 9.25 -14.52
CA VAL A 44 34.74 7.95 -13.87
C VAL A 44 33.57 6.99 -14.15
N CYS A 45 33.78 5.69 -13.94
CA CYS A 45 32.68 4.72 -13.98
C CYS A 45 31.89 4.83 -12.68
N LEU A 46 30.64 5.27 -12.76
CA LEU A 46 29.72 5.38 -11.64
C LEU A 46 28.67 4.28 -11.74
N THR A 47 28.42 3.60 -10.63
CA THR A 47 27.28 2.69 -10.45
C THR A 47 26.41 3.19 -9.31
N SER A 48 25.12 3.28 -9.55
CA SER A 48 24.12 3.67 -8.56
C SER A 48 23.30 2.48 -8.08
N PHE A 49 22.79 2.61 -6.87
CA PHE A 49 22.01 1.59 -6.18
C PHE A 49 20.80 2.27 -5.54
N GLU A 50 19.61 1.69 -5.70
CA GLU A 50 18.37 2.23 -5.16
C GLU A 50 17.60 1.15 -4.41
N ASN A 51 17.33 1.38 -3.11
CA ASN A 51 16.54 0.58 -2.17
C ASN A 51 16.99 -0.87 -1.95
N THR A 52 17.68 -1.44 -2.91
CA THR A 52 18.25 -2.78 -2.99
C THR A 52 19.73 -2.63 -3.35
N MET A 53 20.52 -3.66 -3.09
CA MET A 53 21.92 -3.68 -3.48
C MET A 53 22.12 -4.09 -4.96
N MET A 54 21.04 -4.14 -5.74
CA MET A 54 21.12 -4.33 -7.18
C MET A 54 21.44 -2.99 -7.87
N PRO A 55 22.31 -2.98 -8.90
CA PRO A 55 22.59 -1.77 -9.66
C PRO A 55 21.31 -1.21 -10.29
N PHE A 56 21.02 0.06 -10.00
CA PHE A 56 19.89 0.79 -10.57
C PHE A 56 20.24 1.37 -11.94
N TRP A 57 21.42 1.99 -12.06
CA TRP A 57 22.03 2.38 -13.34
C TRP A 57 23.55 2.47 -13.20
N SER A 58 24.28 2.33 -14.31
CA SER A 58 25.72 2.61 -14.36
C SER A 58 26.14 3.31 -15.64
N GLY A 59 27.24 4.06 -15.60
CA GLY A 59 27.79 4.74 -16.77
C GLY A 59 28.94 5.71 -16.44
N CYS A 60 29.35 6.50 -17.42
CA CYS A 60 30.36 7.56 -17.25
C CYS A 60 29.75 8.79 -16.56
N TRP A 61 30.38 9.29 -15.49
CA TRP A 61 29.89 10.44 -14.74
C TRP A 61 31.00 11.25 -14.06
N GLN A 62 30.69 12.43 -13.51
CA GLN A 62 31.67 13.23 -12.76
C GLN A 62 32.01 12.60 -11.40
N SER A 63 33.30 12.68 -11.01
CA SER A 63 33.82 12.10 -9.77
C SER A 63 33.29 12.75 -8.48
N GLU A 64 32.74 13.96 -8.56
CA GLU A 64 32.11 14.66 -7.42
C GLU A 64 30.89 13.91 -6.86
N TYR A 65 30.29 13.02 -7.67
CA TYR A 65 29.12 12.24 -7.30
C TYR A 65 29.45 10.81 -6.86
N CYS A 66 30.72 10.53 -6.59
CA CYS A 66 31.13 9.25 -6.03
C CYS A 66 30.84 9.16 -4.54
N ASN A 67 30.51 7.96 -4.07
CA ASN A 67 30.27 7.65 -2.66
C ASN A 67 29.14 8.49 -2.03
N LEU A 68 28.16 8.91 -2.84
CA LEU A 68 26.94 9.48 -2.31
C LEU A 68 26.19 8.41 -1.54
N ASN A 69 25.59 8.79 -0.41
CA ASN A 69 24.71 7.93 0.35
C ASN A 69 23.62 8.81 0.94
N ILE A 70 22.41 8.70 0.39
CA ILE A 70 21.28 9.58 0.68
C ILE A 70 20.01 8.75 0.95
N SER A 71 19.14 9.27 1.81
CA SER A 71 17.82 8.70 2.07
C SER A 71 16.82 9.83 1.98
N PHE A 72 15.66 9.53 1.39
CA PHE A 72 14.56 10.45 1.37
C PHE A 72 13.22 9.75 1.43
N SER A 73 12.27 10.40 2.08
CA SER A 73 10.95 9.86 2.36
C SER A 73 9.89 10.92 2.09
N THR A 74 8.94 10.61 1.22
CA THR A 74 7.72 11.37 0.96
C THR A 74 6.52 10.56 1.43
N PRO A 75 5.28 11.08 1.40
CA PRO A 75 4.09 10.28 1.68
C PRO A 75 4.02 8.95 0.93
N ASP A 76 4.38 8.94 -0.35
CA ASP A 76 4.19 7.83 -1.29
C ASP A 76 5.45 6.99 -1.56
N VAL A 77 6.63 7.52 -1.28
CA VAL A 77 7.91 6.90 -1.66
C VAL A 77 8.90 6.99 -0.51
N ARG A 78 9.72 5.95 -0.35
CA ARG A 78 10.93 5.97 0.48
C ARG A 78 12.07 5.42 -0.35
N VAL A 79 13.18 6.14 -0.41
CA VAL A 79 14.31 5.81 -1.25
C VAL A 79 15.59 5.92 -0.45
N ARG A 80 16.38 4.86 -0.50
CA ARG A 80 17.78 4.83 -0.09
C ARG A 80 18.63 4.69 -1.33
N TYR A 81 19.47 5.68 -1.58
CA TYR A 81 20.25 5.76 -2.80
C TYR A 81 21.73 5.92 -2.47
N ALA A 82 22.57 5.15 -3.15
CA ALA A 82 24.00 5.28 -3.03
C ALA A 82 24.69 5.14 -4.37
N THR A 83 25.86 5.78 -4.49
CA THR A 83 26.73 5.66 -5.65
C THR A 83 28.09 5.14 -5.23
N SER A 84 28.75 4.49 -6.17
CA SER A 84 30.12 4.01 -6.05
C SER A 84 30.83 4.25 -7.38
N CYS A 85 32.16 4.39 -7.33
CA CYS A 85 32.93 4.65 -8.52
C CYS A 85 34.18 3.78 -8.62
N CYS A 86 34.67 3.62 -9.84
CA CYS A 86 35.98 3.08 -10.15
C CYS A 86 36.59 3.82 -11.36
N ASN A 87 37.91 3.76 -11.49
CA ASN A 87 38.70 4.60 -12.40
C ASN A 87 39.59 3.79 -13.35
N THR A 88 39.38 2.48 -13.46
CA THR A 88 40.10 1.60 -14.39
C THR A 88 39.19 1.17 -15.52
N ASP A 89 39.76 0.82 -16.67
CA ASP A 89 38.97 0.39 -17.83
C ASP A 89 38.13 -0.85 -17.53
N ASN A 90 36.87 -0.85 -17.98
CA ASN A 90 35.89 -1.92 -17.77
C ASN A 90 35.70 -2.35 -16.30
N CYS A 91 35.90 -1.42 -15.37
CA CYS A 91 35.75 -1.72 -13.96
C CYS A 91 34.28 -1.85 -13.55
N THR A 92 34.05 -2.67 -12.52
CA THR A 92 32.76 -2.71 -11.81
C THR A 92 32.95 -1.98 -10.49
N ALA A 93 32.18 -0.92 -10.27
CA ALA A 93 32.25 -0.17 -9.03
C ALA A 93 31.79 -1.05 -7.84
N PRO A 94 32.44 -0.93 -6.67
CA PRO A 94 32.12 -1.77 -5.53
C PRO A 94 30.72 -1.49 -5.01
N THR A 95 29.97 -2.53 -4.61
CA THR A 95 28.64 -2.33 -4.03
C THR A 95 28.75 -1.55 -2.71
N PRO A 96 28.14 -0.36 -2.60
CA PRO A 96 28.21 0.45 -1.39
C PRO A 96 27.30 -0.13 -0.30
N THR A 97 27.53 0.29 0.93
CA THR A 97 26.57 0.06 2.02
C THR A 97 25.50 1.15 1.95
N LEU A 98 24.27 0.77 1.60
CA LEU A 98 23.13 1.69 1.68
C LEU A 98 22.90 2.12 3.13
N MET A 99 22.42 3.35 3.32
CA MET A 99 21.96 3.78 4.64
C MET A 99 20.96 2.79 5.26
N PRO A 100 20.93 2.67 6.60
CA PRO A 100 20.04 1.75 7.27
C PRO A 100 18.59 2.15 7.03
N ASN A 101 17.71 1.15 6.86
CA ASN A 101 16.27 1.39 6.88
C ASN A 101 15.83 1.64 8.33
N ASN A 102 15.96 2.89 8.78
CA ASN A 102 15.64 3.28 10.14
C ASN A 102 14.26 3.94 10.20
N ALA A 103 13.27 3.23 10.76
CA ALA A 103 11.92 3.74 10.97
C ALA A 103 11.76 4.56 12.26
N GLN A 104 12.81 4.70 13.06
CA GLN A 104 12.78 5.49 14.30
C GLN A 104 12.66 6.97 13.98
N LYS A 105 11.62 7.61 14.52
CA LYS A 105 11.40 9.06 14.41
C LYS A 105 12.55 9.81 15.06
N ASN A 106 13.09 10.80 14.36
CA ASN A 106 14.24 11.59 14.82
C ASN A 106 13.84 12.95 15.43
N GLY A 107 12.54 13.22 15.57
CA GLY A 107 12.00 14.47 16.12
C GLY A 107 11.87 15.61 15.10
N HIS A 108 12.40 15.48 13.89
CA HIS A 108 12.17 16.42 12.81
C HIS A 108 10.85 16.15 12.10
N THR A 109 10.22 17.21 11.61
CA THR A 109 8.97 17.13 10.85
C THR A 109 9.04 18.02 9.63
N CYS A 110 8.61 17.50 8.49
CA CYS A 110 8.56 18.24 7.23
C CYS A 110 7.13 18.37 6.73
N PRO A 111 6.76 19.48 6.04
CA PRO A 111 5.52 19.54 5.29
C PRO A 111 5.44 18.39 4.30
N ALA A 112 4.29 17.70 4.24
CA ALA A 112 4.15 16.48 3.49
C ALA A 112 2.92 16.52 2.59
N CYS A 113 3.12 16.24 1.31
CA CYS A 113 2.05 16.09 0.33
C CYS A 113 2.49 15.20 -0.82
N TYR A 114 1.49 14.66 -1.52
CA TYR A 114 1.67 13.91 -2.74
C TYR A 114 0.52 14.23 -3.70
N SER A 115 0.85 14.53 -4.95
CA SER A 115 -0.11 14.78 -6.03
C SER A 115 0.30 14.05 -7.30
N GLN A 116 -0.62 13.27 -7.86
CA GLN A 116 -0.47 12.62 -9.17
C GLN A 116 -0.90 13.52 -10.34
N THR A 117 -1.57 14.64 -10.08
CA THR A 117 -2.14 15.54 -11.10
C THR A 117 -1.31 16.80 -11.31
N LYS A 118 -1.42 17.44 -12.50
CA LYS A 118 -0.77 18.72 -12.81
C LYS A 118 -1.24 19.82 -11.83
N GLY A 119 -0.42 20.13 -10.83
CA GLY A 119 -0.60 21.23 -9.87
C GLY A 119 0.39 21.09 -8.70
N ASP A 120 0.80 22.20 -8.09
CA ASP A 120 1.67 22.17 -6.89
C ASP A 120 0.96 21.40 -5.76
N CYS A 121 1.73 20.66 -4.94
CA CYS A 121 1.16 20.01 -3.77
C CYS A 121 1.23 20.96 -2.58
N ILE A 122 0.06 21.36 -2.06
CA ILE A 122 -0.06 22.21 -0.87
C ILE A 122 -0.21 21.28 0.34
N PRO A 123 0.78 21.26 1.26
CA PRO A 123 0.74 20.38 2.41
C PRO A 123 -0.36 20.81 3.40
N GLN A 124 -1.21 19.85 3.77
CA GLN A 124 -2.20 19.99 4.85
C GLN A 124 -1.71 19.34 6.15
N TYR A 125 -0.66 18.52 6.05
CA TYR A 125 -0.10 17.74 7.14
C TYR A 125 1.43 17.77 7.08
N SER A 126 2.04 17.39 8.18
CA SER A 126 3.46 17.06 8.25
C SER A 126 3.69 15.58 8.41
N MET A 127 4.85 15.10 7.97
CA MET A 127 5.34 13.77 8.30
C MET A 127 6.49 13.86 9.30
N ALA A 128 6.58 12.89 10.21
CA ALA A 128 7.74 12.74 11.07
C ALA A 128 8.87 12.11 10.27
N CYS A 129 10.04 12.75 10.28
CA CYS A 129 11.23 12.22 9.63
C CYS A 129 11.85 11.11 10.49
N THR A 130 12.61 10.22 9.84
CA THR A 130 13.22 9.07 10.50
C THR A 130 14.72 9.00 10.25
N GLY A 131 15.44 8.34 11.16
CA GLY A 131 16.89 8.17 11.06
C GLY A 131 17.63 9.51 10.88
N GLU A 132 18.46 9.59 9.84
CA GLU A 132 19.28 10.78 9.55
C GLU A 132 18.57 11.82 8.68
N GLU A 133 17.29 11.63 8.34
CA GLU A 133 16.55 12.59 7.50
C GLU A 133 16.21 13.87 8.27
N LYS A 134 17.03 14.91 8.15
CA LYS A 134 16.93 16.16 8.92
C LYS A 134 16.56 17.38 8.07
N SER A 135 16.43 17.22 6.75
CA SER A 135 16.11 18.29 5.80
C SER A 135 14.77 18.05 5.12
N CYS A 136 14.08 19.12 4.74
CA CYS A 136 12.82 19.02 3.99
C CYS A 136 13.01 19.31 2.50
N ILE A 137 12.34 18.52 1.68
CA ILE A 137 12.46 18.55 0.22
C ILE A 137 11.09 18.77 -0.42
N HIS A 138 11.09 19.44 -1.56
CA HIS A 138 9.97 19.49 -2.48
C HIS A 138 10.44 19.00 -3.84
N LEU A 139 9.95 17.81 -4.23
CA LEU A 139 10.26 17.13 -5.47
C LEU A 139 9.13 17.31 -6.48
N LYS A 140 9.50 17.67 -7.70
CA LYS A 140 8.65 17.64 -8.88
C LYS A 140 9.24 16.64 -9.86
N SER A 141 8.43 15.71 -10.33
CA SER A 141 8.83 14.66 -11.26
C SER A 141 7.70 14.40 -12.26
N TRP A 142 7.88 14.83 -13.51
CA TRP A 142 6.91 14.56 -14.60
C TRP A 142 5.47 15.02 -14.30
N GLY A 143 5.33 16.13 -13.56
CA GLY A 143 4.04 16.66 -13.14
C GLY A 143 3.46 15.99 -11.88
N LYS A 144 4.15 15.01 -11.29
CA LYS A 144 3.92 14.58 -9.91
C LYS A 144 4.69 15.49 -8.96
N TYR A 145 4.09 15.76 -7.81
CA TYR A 145 4.66 16.64 -6.79
C TYR A 145 4.64 15.92 -5.46
N SER A 146 5.75 15.95 -4.76
CA SER A 146 5.86 15.38 -3.42
C SER A 146 6.72 16.24 -2.51
N ARG A 147 6.33 16.33 -1.25
CA ARG A 147 7.12 16.97 -0.19
C ARG A 147 7.39 15.99 0.93
N GLY A 148 8.55 16.08 1.54
CA GLY A 148 8.95 15.12 2.57
C GLY A 148 10.31 15.41 3.20
N CYS A 149 10.91 14.36 3.74
CA CYS A 149 12.16 14.37 4.50
C CYS A 149 13.34 13.85 3.66
N SER A 150 14.56 14.26 3.99
CA SER A 150 15.81 13.82 3.37
C SER A 150 17.01 13.96 4.31
N THR A 151 18.04 13.16 4.12
CA THR A 151 19.31 13.24 4.89
C THR A 151 20.16 14.46 4.53
N THR A 152 20.06 14.93 3.29
CA THR A 152 20.79 16.09 2.79
C THR A 152 19.97 16.80 1.71
N ASP A 153 20.51 17.87 1.15
CA ASP A 153 19.91 18.53 -0.01
C ASP A 153 20.01 17.64 -1.26
N LEU A 154 18.96 16.86 -1.51
CA LEU A 154 18.80 16.09 -2.76
C LEU A 154 18.80 16.97 -4.00
N CYS A 155 18.52 18.26 -3.84
CA CYS A 155 18.37 19.18 -4.97
C CYS A 155 19.67 19.35 -5.77
N ASN A 156 20.83 18.99 -5.20
CA ASN A 156 22.10 19.02 -5.91
C ASN A 156 22.36 17.77 -6.77
N ILE A 157 21.58 16.71 -6.58
CA ILE A 157 21.85 15.38 -7.17
C ILE A 157 20.65 14.80 -7.94
N THR A 158 19.60 15.61 -8.18
CA THR A 158 18.42 15.21 -8.98
C THR A 158 18.76 14.74 -10.39
N ASP A 159 19.84 15.29 -10.96
CA ASP A 159 20.34 14.94 -12.30
C ASP A 159 20.86 13.49 -12.38
N ILE A 160 21.23 12.89 -11.25
CA ILE A 160 21.84 11.55 -11.14
C ILE A 160 20.79 10.48 -10.86
N LEU A 161 19.70 10.86 -10.20
CA LEU A 161 18.60 9.94 -9.89
C LEU A 161 17.86 9.47 -11.16
N LYS A 162 17.81 10.31 -12.22
CA LYS A 162 17.18 9.98 -13.50
C LYS A 162 17.98 10.58 -14.68
N PRO A 163 19.09 9.93 -15.09
CA PRO A 163 20.02 10.47 -16.10
C PRO A 163 19.41 10.60 -17.51
N ASP A 164 18.38 9.81 -17.83
CA ASP A 164 17.77 9.74 -19.17
C ASP A 164 16.97 10.98 -19.60
N ASN A 165 16.55 11.85 -18.66
CA ASN A 165 15.75 13.02 -19.05
C ASN A 165 15.77 14.17 -18.03
N LYS A 166 16.64 15.15 -18.27
CA LYS A 166 16.74 16.36 -17.45
C LYS A 166 15.49 17.26 -17.50
N ARG A 167 14.61 17.10 -18.50
CA ARG A 167 13.41 17.93 -18.67
C ARG A 167 12.22 17.31 -17.95
N GLY A 168 12.03 17.65 -16.67
CA GLY A 168 10.83 17.24 -15.93
C GLY A 168 11.03 17.08 -14.42
N HIS A 169 12.26 17.15 -13.94
CA HIS A 169 12.62 17.06 -12.54
C HIS A 169 13.00 18.43 -11.99
N SER A 170 12.49 18.78 -10.81
CA SER A 170 12.93 19.97 -10.06
C SER A 170 12.85 19.66 -8.59
N CYS A 171 13.84 20.13 -7.84
CA CYS A 171 13.84 20.04 -6.38
C CYS A 171 14.01 21.45 -5.83
N THR A 172 13.23 21.79 -4.81
CA THR A 172 13.40 23.02 -4.04
C THR A 172 13.55 22.66 -2.57
N ARG A 173 14.44 23.40 -1.88
CA ARG A 173 14.60 23.28 -0.43
C ARG A 173 13.41 23.97 0.25
N ASP A 174 12.80 23.28 1.20
CA ASP A 174 11.74 23.85 2.02
C ASP A 174 12.27 24.05 3.45
N ASN A 175 12.68 25.27 3.80
CA ASN A 175 13.15 25.59 5.15
C ASN A 175 12.01 25.99 6.10
N SER A 176 10.75 25.80 5.68
CA SER A 176 9.60 26.22 6.47
C SER A 176 9.46 25.32 7.70
N ILE A 177 9.43 25.94 8.88
CA ILE A 177 9.03 25.26 10.12
C ILE A 177 7.53 24.98 9.99
N SER A 178 7.17 23.70 9.95
CA SER A 178 5.77 23.30 9.79
C SER A 178 5.03 23.40 11.12
N SER A 179 3.94 24.17 11.15
CA SER A 179 2.93 24.14 12.22
C SER A 179 1.78 23.17 11.92
N LEU A 180 1.92 22.34 10.88
CA LEU A 180 0.86 21.43 10.42
C LEU A 180 0.74 20.21 11.35
N PRO A 181 -0.47 19.61 11.47
CA PRO A 181 -0.65 18.38 12.21
C PRO A 181 0.24 17.27 11.64
N VAL A 182 0.94 16.56 12.52
CA VAL A 182 1.80 15.44 12.14
C VAL A 182 0.94 14.20 11.92
N ARG A 183 1.06 13.60 10.72
CA ARG A 183 0.40 12.37 10.31
C ARG A 183 1.42 11.27 10.08
N ASN A 184 1.04 10.04 10.42
CA ASN A 184 1.77 8.85 9.97
C ASN A 184 1.30 8.49 8.56
N PHE A 185 2.20 8.59 7.57
CA PHE A 185 1.92 8.17 6.21
C PHE A 185 2.30 6.71 6.07
N LEU A 186 1.31 5.84 5.88
CA LEU A 186 1.53 4.40 5.80
C LEU A 186 1.46 3.92 4.34
N LEU A 187 2.45 3.14 3.92
CA LEU A 187 2.41 2.39 2.66
C LEU A 187 2.10 0.91 2.93
N CYS A 188 1.06 0.38 2.31
CA CYS A 188 0.70 -1.03 2.43
C CYS A 188 0.73 -1.73 1.09
N GLN A 189 1.05 -3.02 1.10
CA GLN A 189 0.87 -3.85 -0.08
C GLN A 189 -0.64 -3.99 -0.37
N THR A 190 -1.03 -3.79 -1.62
CA THR A 190 -2.43 -3.88 -2.06
C THR A 190 -2.58 -4.94 -3.14
N CYS A 191 -3.47 -5.91 -2.93
CA CYS A 191 -3.70 -7.00 -3.87
C CYS A 191 -4.86 -7.91 -3.46
N LEU A 192 -5.33 -8.67 -4.44
CA LEU A 192 -6.12 -9.89 -4.27
C LEU A 192 -5.32 -11.08 -4.80
N SER A 193 -5.21 -12.15 -4.02
CA SER A 193 -4.47 -13.38 -4.38
C SER A 193 -5.14 -14.62 -3.78
N LYS A 194 -4.75 -15.83 -4.20
CA LYS A 194 -5.25 -17.08 -3.60
C LYS A 194 -4.39 -17.55 -2.42
N ASP A 195 -3.09 -17.33 -2.51
CA ASP A 195 -2.05 -17.82 -1.60
C ASP A 195 -1.45 -16.72 -0.71
N GLY A 196 -1.81 -15.45 -0.94
CA GLY A 196 -1.23 -14.30 -0.25
C GLY A 196 0.01 -13.73 -0.93
N ASN A 197 0.45 -14.33 -2.05
CA ASN A 197 1.59 -13.82 -2.80
C ASN A 197 1.13 -12.70 -3.73
N CYS A 198 1.80 -11.57 -3.64
CA CYS A 198 1.42 -10.36 -4.35
C CYS A 198 2.64 -9.75 -5.03
N HIS A 199 2.46 -9.35 -6.29
CA HIS A 199 3.44 -8.53 -6.98
C HIS A 199 3.56 -7.15 -6.27
N TYR A 200 4.65 -6.42 -6.52
CA TYR A 200 5.07 -5.20 -5.81
C TYR A 200 4.12 -3.99 -5.96
N ASN A 201 2.85 -4.14 -5.59
CA ASN A 201 1.85 -3.08 -5.60
C ASN A 201 1.72 -2.54 -4.19
N ARG A 202 2.14 -1.30 -3.98
CA ARG A 202 1.99 -0.58 -2.72
C ARG A 202 1.17 0.68 -2.95
N GLU A 203 0.27 0.97 -2.03
CA GLU A 203 -0.54 2.18 -2.06
C GLU A 203 -0.39 2.96 -0.76
N LEU A 204 -0.52 4.28 -0.89
CA LEU A 204 -0.55 5.20 0.25
C LEU A 204 -1.92 5.13 0.93
N CYS A 205 -1.92 4.77 2.20
CA CYS A 205 -3.15 4.67 2.98
C CYS A 205 -3.82 6.02 3.22
N GLY A 206 -5.15 6.01 3.22
CA GLY A 206 -6.00 7.17 3.42
C GLY A 206 -5.95 7.72 4.85
N LEU A 207 -6.55 8.90 5.06
CA LEU A 207 -6.42 9.66 6.31
C LEU A 207 -6.82 8.88 7.57
N GLN A 208 -7.78 7.97 7.46
CA GLN A 208 -8.30 7.18 8.58
C GLN A 208 -7.76 5.74 8.60
N GLU A 209 -6.85 5.40 7.70
CA GLU A 209 -6.26 4.08 7.56
C GLU A 209 -4.85 4.09 8.13
N ASP A 210 -4.66 3.38 9.23
CA ASP A 210 -3.46 3.40 10.06
C ASP A 210 -2.77 2.04 10.18
N VAL A 211 -3.30 1.02 9.48
CA VAL A 211 -2.75 -0.34 9.45
C VAL A 211 -2.81 -0.94 8.04
N CYS A 212 -1.86 -1.84 7.76
CA CYS A 212 -1.94 -2.77 6.65
C CYS A 212 -2.73 -4.00 7.12
N VAL A 213 -3.83 -4.30 6.45
CA VAL A 213 -4.71 -5.42 6.75
C VAL A 213 -4.44 -6.55 5.77
N VAL A 214 -4.21 -7.76 6.32
CA VAL A 214 -4.21 -9.01 5.56
C VAL A 214 -5.41 -9.82 6.01
N GLU A 215 -6.34 -10.01 5.08
CA GLU A 215 -7.59 -10.74 5.32
C GLU A 215 -7.65 -11.99 4.47
N LYS A 216 -8.04 -13.10 5.09
CA LYS A 216 -8.35 -14.35 4.41
C LYS A 216 -9.84 -14.55 4.46
N ILE A 217 -10.45 -14.81 3.31
CA ILE A 217 -11.88 -15.02 3.18
C ILE A 217 -12.11 -16.33 2.44
N ARG A 218 -12.95 -17.19 3.01
CA ARG A 218 -13.48 -18.36 2.32
C ARG A 218 -14.99 -18.19 2.16
N THR A 219 -15.46 -18.29 0.92
CA THR A 219 -16.87 -18.17 0.57
C THR A 219 -17.36 -19.47 -0.02
N ILE A 220 -18.45 -19.99 0.54
CA ILE A 220 -19.16 -21.17 0.04
C ILE A 220 -20.54 -20.71 -0.39
N ASN A 221 -20.84 -20.79 -1.69
CA ASN A 221 -22.11 -20.38 -2.27
C ASN A 221 -22.50 -21.31 -3.42
N ASP A 222 -23.67 -21.94 -3.35
CA ASP A 222 -24.26 -22.77 -4.42
C ASP A 222 -23.26 -23.67 -5.18
N GLY A 223 -22.46 -24.45 -4.45
CA GLY A 223 -21.51 -25.41 -5.00
C GLY A 223 -20.12 -24.84 -5.36
N GLN A 224 -19.94 -23.52 -5.29
CA GLN A 224 -18.63 -22.89 -5.35
C GLN A 224 -18.05 -22.73 -3.95
N ASP A 225 -16.77 -23.07 -3.82
CA ASP A 225 -15.97 -22.90 -2.61
C ASP A 225 -14.68 -22.18 -2.99
N THR A 226 -14.65 -20.88 -2.72
CA THR A 226 -13.53 -20.01 -3.09
C THR A 226 -12.82 -19.54 -1.85
N THR A 227 -11.50 -19.42 -1.92
CA THR A 227 -10.68 -18.81 -0.88
C THR A 227 -9.82 -17.74 -1.52
N GLU A 228 -9.78 -16.59 -0.88
CA GLU A 228 -9.01 -15.43 -1.30
C GLU A 228 -8.26 -14.81 -0.11
N VAL A 229 -7.15 -14.16 -0.43
CA VAL A 229 -6.35 -13.36 0.48
C VAL A 229 -6.28 -11.96 -0.12
N ILE A 230 -6.73 -10.97 0.66
CA ILE A 230 -6.68 -9.56 0.28
C ILE A 230 -5.67 -8.87 1.20
N LYS A 231 -4.74 -8.13 0.61
CA LYS A 231 -3.90 -7.16 1.32
C LYS A 231 -4.35 -5.76 0.94
N ARG A 232 -4.46 -4.86 1.92
CA ARG A 232 -4.89 -3.48 1.70
C ARG A 232 -4.57 -2.57 2.88
N CYS A 233 -4.80 -1.28 2.69
CA CYS A 233 -4.95 -0.35 3.80
C CYS A 233 -6.27 -0.60 4.55
N GLY A 234 -6.29 -0.28 5.84
CA GLY A 234 -7.48 -0.36 6.67
C GLY A 234 -7.27 0.30 8.03
N GLN A 235 -8.22 0.08 8.92
CA GLN A 235 -8.24 0.71 10.24
C GLN A 235 -7.91 -0.29 11.34
N ALA A 236 -7.28 0.16 12.43
CA ALA A 236 -6.84 -0.71 13.52
C ALA A 236 -7.96 -1.60 14.13
N TRP A 237 -9.21 -1.17 14.12
CA TRP A 237 -10.34 -1.98 14.61
C TRP A 237 -10.64 -3.20 13.73
N GLU A 238 -10.17 -3.21 12.49
CA GLU A 238 -10.33 -4.33 11.56
C GLU A 238 -9.42 -5.52 11.91
N CYS A 239 -8.38 -5.33 12.72
CA CYS A 239 -7.32 -6.30 12.97
C CYS A 239 -7.72 -7.53 13.82
N SER A 240 -8.93 -7.52 14.38
CA SER A 240 -9.47 -8.63 15.16
C SER A 240 -10.81 -9.12 14.61
N ARG A 241 -11.03 -8.90 13.31
CA ARG A 241 -12.21 -9.37 12.61
C ARG A 241 -12.03 -10.84 12.21
N ALA A 242 -12.37 -11.74 13.14
CA ALA A 242 -12.35 -13.18 12.93
C ALA A 242 -13.73 -13.78 13.20
N GLY A 243 -14.35 -14.46 12.23
CA GLY A 243 -15.68 -15.00 12.43
C GLY A 243 -16.33 -15.63 11.20
N THR A 244 -17.61 -15.95 11.35
CA THR A 244 -18.43 -16.56 10.30
C THR A 244 -19.67 -15.72 10.01
N LEU A 245 -20.14 -15.77 8.77
CA LEU A 245 -21.45 -15.31 8.35
C LEU A 245 -22.16 -16.48 7.65
N ARG A 246 -23.42 -16.70 7.95
CA ARG A 246 -24.17 -17.83 7.40
C ARG A 246 -25.60 -17.46 7.07
N SER A 247 -25.98 -17.69 5.80
CA SER A 247 -27.36 -17.78 5.36
C SER A 247 -27.68 -19.21 4.92
N ASN A 248 -28.87 -19.38 4.36
CA ASN A 248 -29.35 -20.62 3.78
C ASN A 248 -28.65 -20.99 2.46
N TYR A 249 -28.02 -20.04 1.78
CA TYR A 249 -27.35 -20.26 0.49
C TYR A 249 -25.85 -19.94 0.53
N LYS A 250 -25.44 -19.00 1.38
CA LYS A 250 -24.07 -18.48 1.42
C LYS A 250 -23.46 -18.62 2.82
N LYS A 251 -22.23 -19.12 2.88
CA LYS A 251 -21.40 -19.17 4.10
C LYS A 251 -20.10 -18.42 3.81
N VAL A 252 -19.69 -17.57 4.74
CA VAL A 252 -18.44 -16.83 4.66
C VAL A 252 -17.67 -17.03 5.96
N VAL A 253 -16.39 -17.33 5.84
CA VAL A 253 -15.44 -17.40 6.95
C VAL A 253 -14.36 -16.37 6.70
N ILE A 254 -14.12 -15.50 7.67
CA ILE A 254 -13.14 -14.42 7.55
C ILE A 254 -12.22 -14.40 8.76
N ASN A 255 -10.95 -14.14 8.53
CA ASN A 255 -10.00 -13.75 9.56
C ASN A 255 -9.07 -12.64 9.04
N THR A 256 -8.59 -11.79 9.94
CA THR A 256 -7.78 -10.62 9.65
C THR A 256 -6.56 -10.59 10.55
N THR A 257 -5.47 -10.07 10.03
CA THR A 257 -4.25 -9.71 10.75
C THR A 257 -3.79 -8.35 10.27
N CYS A 258 -2.98 -7.67 11.09
CA CYS A 258 -2.49 -6.35 10.74
C CYS A 258 -1.03 -6.15 11.13
N CYS A 259 -0.45 -5.14 10.51
CA CYS A 259 0.80 -4.50 10.93
C CYS A 259 0.71 -2.99 10.66
N SER A 260 1.54 -2.19 11.34
CA SER A 260 1.42 -0.72 11.38
C SER A 260 2.69 0.02 10.95
N THR A 261 3.58 -0.66 10.23
CA THR A 261 4.84 -0.08 9.74
C THR A 261 4.87 -0.09 8.23
N ASP A 262 5.61 0.84 7.62
CA ASP A 262 5.68 0.96 6.17
C ASP A 262 6.14 -0.32 5.49
N GLY A 263 5.38 -0.75 4.47
CA GLY A 263 5.69 -1.92 3.65
C GLY A 263 5.72 -3.23 4.43
N CYS A 264 5.14 -3.28 5.63
CA CYS A 264 5.05 -4.50 6.40
C CYS A 264 4.18 -5.54 5.71
N ASP A 265 4.49 -6.81 5.97
CA ASP A 265 3.70 -7.94 5.49
C ASP A 265 3.19 -8.73 6.69
N ALA A 266 1.93 -8.53 7.05
CA ALA A 266 1.32 -9.30 8.12
C ALA A 266 1.10 -10.75 7.66
N PRO A 267 1.27 -11.75 8.55
CA PRO A 267 1.13 -13.15 8.17
C PRO A 267 -0.31 -13.45 7.75
N VAL A 268 -0.48 -14.24 6.68
CA VAL A 268 -1.82 -14.68 6.24
C VAL A 268 -2.52 -15.43 7.38
N PRO A 269 -3.70 -14.99 7.84
CA PRO A 269 -4.34 -15.58 9.00
C PRO A 269 -4.93 -16.97 8.71
N THR A 270 -4.99 -17.80 9.74
CA THR A 270 -5.73 -19.08 9.69
C THR A 270 -7.22 -18.82 9.88
N LEU A 271 -8.07 -19.40 9.03
CA LEU A 271 -9.51 -19.25 9.15
C LEU A 271 -10.06 -20.01 10.36
N PRO A 272 -11.04 -19.47 11.10
CA PRO A 272 -11.74 -20.21 12.15
C PRO A 272 -12.50 -21.42 11.55
N PRO A 273 -12.76 -22.47 12.36
CA PRO A 273 -13.44 -23.66 11.89
C PRO A 273 -14.90 -23.34 11.51
N LEU A 274 -15.35 -23.92 10.39
CA LEU A 274 -16.74 -23.82 9.96
C LEU A 274 -17.58 -24.87 10.69
N ASN A 275 -18.12 -24.49 11.84
CA ASN A 275 -18.99 -25.36 12.62
C ASN A 275 -20.31 -25.68 11.89
N SER A 276 -20.91 -26.83 12.20
CA SER A 276 -22.20 -27.28 11.68
C SER A 276 -23.20 -27.62 12.77
N GLU A 277 -22.75 -27.77 14.02
CA GLU A 277 -23.58 -28.12 15.17
C GLU A 277 -24.50 -26.95 15.57
N PRO A 278 -25.83 -27.13 15.56
CA PRO A 278 -26.79 -26.11 15.98
C PRO A 278 -26.60 -25.71 17.46
N ASN A 279 -26.63 -24.41 17.74
CA ASN A 279 -26.40 -23.89 19.09
C ASN A 279 -27.69 -23.44 19.83
N GLY A 280 -28.86 -23.76 19.28
CA GLY A 280 -30.16 -23.41 19.87
C GLY A 280 -30.64 -21.99 19.57
N LEU A 281 -29.90 -21.21 18.79
CA LEU A 281 -30.30 -19.87 18.33
C LEU A 281 -30.81 -19.88 16.89
N THR A 282 -31.66 -18.91 16.55
CA THR A 282 -32.20 -18.72 15.21
C THR A 282 -32.18 -17.27 14.76
N CYS A 283 -32.02 -17.09 13.45
CA CYS A 283 -32.09 -15.81 12.77
C CYS A 283 -32.93 -15.90 11.49
N PRO A 284 -33.58 -14.81 11.06
CA PRO A 284 -34.09 -14.71 9.70
C PRO A 284 -32.93 -14.80 8.72
N SER A 285 -33.07 -15.63 7.69
CA SER A 285 -32.05 -15.87 6.69
C SER A 285 -32.59 -15.69 5.28
N CYS A 286 -31.76 -15.08 4.44
CA CYS A 286 -32.02 -14.88 3.03
C CYS A 286 -30.74 -14.36 2.36
N TYR A 287 -30.55 -14.67 1.08
CA TYR A 287 -29.43 -14.20 0.27
C TYR A 287 -29.89 -13.98 -1.16
N VAL A 288 -29.46 -12.87 -1.75
CA VAL A 288 -29.71 -12.57 -3.16
C VAL A 288 -28.51 -11.80 -3.73
N SER A 289 -28.04 -12.23 -4.91
CA SER A 289 -27.05 -11.52 -5.71
C SER A 289 -27.74 -10.55 -6.68
N ASN A 290 -27.06 -9.47 -7.02
CA ASN A 290 -27.51 -8.39 -7.91
C ASN A 290 -28.83 -7.70 -7.49
N ALA A 291 -29.12 -7.68 -6.19
CA ALA A 291 -30.25 -6.94 -5.64
C ALA A 291 -29.94 -6.39 -4.24
N LYS A 292 -30.56 -5.25 -3.91
CA LYS A 292 -30.35 -4.55 -2.62
C LYS A 292 -31.20 -5.11 -1.48
N LEU A 293 -32.25 -5.86 -1.80
CA LEU A 293 -33.26 -6.31 -0.85
C LEU A 293 -33.59 -7.77 -1.10
N CYS A 294 -33.71 -8.52 -0.02
CA CYS A 294 -34.11 -9.91 -0.06
C CYS A 294 -35.27 -10.12 0.93
N LEU A 295 -36.46 -10.39 0.38
CA LEU A 295 -37.73 -10.31 1.12
C LEU A 295 -38.15 -11.65 1.75
N GLN A 296 -37.79 -12.77 1.12
CA GLN A 296 -38.20 -14.11 1.57
C GLN A 296 -37.27 -14.62 2.67
N ARG A 297 -37.53 -14.20 3.90
CA ARG A 297 -36.74 -14.60 5.07
C ARG A 297 -37.27 -15.91 5.65
N ARG A 298 -36.42 -16.94 5.70
CA ARG A 298 -36.72 -18.20 6.37
C ARG A 298 -35.91 -18.34 7.67
N PRO A 299 -36.44 -18.98 8.72
CA PRO A 299 -35.67 -19.24 9.92
C PRO A 299 -34.45 -20.12 9.61
N LEU A 300 -33.27 -19.70 10.07
CA LEU A 300 -32.02 -20.44 10.02
C LEU A 300 -31.56 -20.75 11.44
N LYS A 301 -31.18 -22.02 11.67
CA LYS A 301 -30.52 -22.43 12.93
C LYS A 301 -29.07 -21.98 12.90
N CYS A 302 -28.67 -21.17 13.87
CA CYS A 302 -27.28 -20.76 14.04
C CYS A 302 -26.45 -21.92 14.60
N VAL A 303 -25.14 -21.87 14.38
CA VAL A 303 -24.23 -22.98 14.73
C VAL A 303 -23.00 -22.49 15.49
N GLY A 304 -22.37 -23.38 16.26
CA GLY A 304 -21.16 -23.06 17.02
C GLY A 304 -21.32 -21.79 17.87
N ASN A 305 -20.43 -20.81 17.67
CA ASN A 305 -20.44 -19.53 18.40
C ASN A 305 -21.19 -18.38 17.68
N GLU A 306 -21.95 -18.68 16.62
CA GLU A 306 -22.81 -17.70 15.94
C GLU A 306 -23.94 -17.26 16.88
N SER A 307 -23.86 -16.03 17.40
CA SER A 307 -24.72 -15.52 18.48
C SER A 307 -25.54 -14.27 18.10
N ARG A 308 -25.34 -13.76 16.89
CA ARG A 308 -25.98 -12.54 16.39
C ARG A 308 -26.71 -12.82 15.08
N CYS A 309 -27.80 -12.09 14.84
CA CYS A 309 -28.37 -11.98 13.51
C CYS A 309 -27.71 -10.81 12.80
N ILE A 310 -27.37 -11.01 11.53
CA ILE A 310 -26.77 -9.99 10.67
C ILE A 310 -27.69 -9.70 9.49
N HIS A 311 -27.73 -8.44 9.11
CA HIS A 311 -28.25 -7.97 7.83
C HIS A 311 -27.21 -7.05 7.21
N TYR A 312 -26.83 -7.31 5.96
CA TYR A 312 -25.98 -6.38 5.21
C TYR A 312 -26.44 -6.20 3.77
N THR A 313 -26.11 -5.04 3.22
CA THR A 313 -26.10 -4.76 1.79
C THR A 313 -24.66 -4.47 1.38
N SER A 314 -24.16 -5.21 0.40
CA SER A 314 -22.83 -4.99 -0.17
C SER A 314 -22.93 -4.44 -1.58
N THR A 315 -22.07 -3.49 -1.92
CA THR A 315 -21.89 -2.96 -3.27
C THR A 315 -20.42 -3.11 -3.63
N GLU A 316 -20.16 -3.88 -4.67
CA GLU A 316 -18.84 -4.02 -5.28
C GLU A 316 -18.79 -3.19 -6.55
N THR A 317 -17.76 -2.34 -6.66
CA THR A 317 -17.50 -1.52 -7.84
C THR A 317 -16.16 -1.93 -8.44
N PHE A 318 -16.14 -2.20 -9.73
CA PHE A 318 -14.95 -2.54 -10.50
C PHE A 318 -15.00 -1.85 -11.86
N GLY A 319 -14.18 -0.81 -12.03
CA GLY A 319 -14.29 0.09 -13.20
C GLY A 319 -15.69 0.69 -13.29
N THR A 320 -16.41 0.42 -14.39
CA THR A 320 -17.80 0.85 -14.60
C THR A 320 -18.84 -0.17 -14.13
N THR A 321 -18.42 -1.37 -13.73
CA THR A 321 -19.33 -2.44 -13.31
C THR A 321 -19.65 -2.29 -11.84
N VAL A 322 -20.94 -2.40 -11.50
CA VAL A 322 -21.43 -2.38 -10.12
C VAL A 322 -22.25 -3.65 -9.86
N ALA A 323 -21.79 -4.46 -8.91
CA ALA A 323 -22.52 -5.60 -8.40
C ALA A 323 -23.06 -5.28 -7.00
N THR A 324 -24.23 -5.81 -6.66
CA THR A 324 -24.81 -5.63 -5.32
C THR A 324 -25.24 -6.97 -4.75
N GLU A 325 -25.26 -7.12 -3.44
CA GLU A 325 -25.89 -8.26 -2.79
C GLU A 325 -26.55 -7.87 -1.48
N SER A 326 -27.56 -8.64 -1.07
CA SER A 326 -28.23 -8.50 0.21
C SER A 326 -28.23 -9.82 0.93
N PHE A 327 -27.95 -9.76 2.23
CA PHE A 327 -27.75 -10.93 3.06
C PHE A 327 -28.42 -10.75 4.43
N HIS A 328 -29.10 -11.79 4.86
CA HIS A 328 -29.60 -11.99 6.21
C HIS A 328 -29.15 -13.35 6.72
N GLY A 329 -28.77 -13.44 8.00
CA GLY A 329 -28.37 -14.72 8.56
C GLY A 329 -27.80 -14.66 9.97
N CYS A 330 -27.06 -15.70 10.35
CA CYS A 330 -26.35 -15.79 11.61
C CYS A 330 -24.90 -15.32 11.44
N THR A 331 -24.32 -14.74 12.49
CA THR A 331 -22.91 -14.36 12.54
C THR A 331 -22.36 -14.40 13.97
N THR A 332 -21.04 -14.33 14.10
CA THR A 332 -20.34 -14.20 15.39
C THR A 332 -20.35 -12.75 15.89
N ASP A 333 -20.23 -12.57 17.20
CA ASP A 333 -20.21 -11.24 17.83
C ASP A 333 -19.06 -10.35 17.34
N SER A 334 -17.92 -10.95 17.01
CA SER A 334 -16.73 -10.28 16.45
C SER A 334 -17.02 -9.56 15.13
N ILE A 335 -17.78 -10.18 14.22
CA ILE A 335 -18.16 -9.57 12.94
C ILE A 335 -19.07 -8.36 13.16
N CYS A 336 -20.02 -8.48 14.10
CA CYS A 336 -20.93 -7.39 14.43
C CYS A 336 -20.22 -6.20 15.10
N LYS A 337 -19.24 -6.46 15.97
CA LYS A 337 -18.42 -5.42 16.61
C LYS A 337 -17.57 -4.66 15.60
N ALA A 338 -17.08 -5.35 14.57
CA ALA A 338 -16.35 -4.71 13.47
C ALA A 338 -17.25 -3.77 12.66
N GLY A 339 -18.53 -4.09 12.48
CA GLY A 339 -19.47 -3.17 11.84
C GLY A 339 -19.24 -2.99 10.34
N SER A 340 -19.92 -1.99 9.78
CA SER A 340 -19.87 -1.61 8.37
C SER A 340 -18.45 -1.25 7.96
N LEU A 341 -18.12 -1.47 6.70
CA LEU A 341 -16.77 -1.30 6.21
C LEU A 341 -16.76 -0.85 4.76
N ILE A 342 -15.63 -0.28 4.36
CA ILE A 342 -15.27 -0.01 2.97
C ILE A 342 -13.87 -0.60 2.77
N ARG A 343 -13.68 -1.40 1.73
CA ARG A 343 -12.37 -1.92 1.33
C ARG A 343 -12.09 -1.52 -0.09
N HIS A 344 -10.87 -1.08 -0.35
CA HIS A 344 -10.32 -0.89 -1.69
C HIS A 344 -9.05 -1.73 -1.83
N PHE A 345 -8.90 -2.38 -2.98
CA PHE A 345 -7.73 -3.18 -3.29
C PHE A 345 -7.56 -3.33 -4.80
N THR A 346 -6.33 -3.57 -5.23
CA THR A 346 -5.98 -3.71 -6.64
C THR A 346 -6.28 -5.12 -7.14
N SER A 347 -6.99 -5.22 -8.26
CA SER A 347 -7.25 -6.50 -8.94
C SER A 347 -6.00 -7.00 -9.66
N PRO A 348 -5.60 -8.27 -9.49
CA PRO A 348 -4.39 -8.82 -10.12
C PRO A 348 -4.49 -8.91 -11.65
N GLU A 349 -5.69 -9.06 -12.21
CA GLU A 349 -5.90 -9.29 -13.65
C GLU A 349 -5.83 -8.01 -14.49
N THR A 350 -6.18 -6.86 -13.90
CA THR A 350 -6.40 -5.62 -14.66
C THR A 350 -5.71 -4.41 -14.05
N GLU A 351 -5.07 -4.58 -12.88
CA GLU A 351 -4.54 -3.48 -12.04
C GLU A 351 -5.59 -2.43 -11.65
N ALA A 352 -6.88 -2.68 -11.92
CA ALA A 352 -7.95 -1.76 -11.58
C ALA A 352 -8.32 -1.89 -10.10
N ILE A 353 -8.73 -0.77 -9.51
CA ILE A 353 -9.18 -0.70 -8.12
C ILE A 353 -10.57 -1.34 -8.02
N ARG A 354 -10.71 -2.32 -7.13
CA ARG A 354 -11.98 -2.85 -6.64
C ARG A 354 -12.34 -2.17 -5.34
N THR A 355 -13.58 -1.70 -5.24
CA THR A 355 -14.12 -1.11 -4.00
C THR A 355 -15.33 -1.89 -3.55
N ILE A 356 -15.30 -2.41 -2.33
CA ILE A 356 -16.41 -3.11 -1.68
C ILE A 356 -16.89 -2.27 -0.51
N LYS A 357 -18.12 -1.77 -0.60
CA LYS A 357 -18.82 -1.13 0.51
C LYS A 357 -19.85 -2.09 1.09
N MET A 358 -19.75 -2.39 2.38
CA MET A 358 -20.70 -3.24 3.08
C MET A 358 -21.31 -2.48 4.25
N ASP A 359 -22.60 -2.17 4.13
CA ASP A 359 -23.40 -1.56 5.18
C ASP A 359 -24.08 -2.69 5.97
N LEU A 360 -23.70 -2.88 7.23
CA LEU A 360 -24.20 -3.98 8.07
C LEU A 360 -24.90 -3.50 9.33
N THR A 361 -25.84 -4.32 9.79
CA THR A 361 -26.57 -4.15 11.04
C THR A 361 -26.67 -5.49 11.75
N CYS A 362 -26.64 -5.47 13.08
CA CYS A 362 -26.74 -6.68 13.89
C CYS A 362 -27.79 -6.56 14.99
N SER A 363 -28.39 -7.70 15.32
CA SER A 363 -29.27 -7.87 16.48
C SER A 363 -28.92 -9.15 17.24
N LYS A 364 -29.51 -9.34 18.43
CA LYS A 364 -29.37 -10.61 19.16
C LYS A 364 -30.11 -11.72 18.42
N ALA A 365 -29.52 -12.91 18.35
CA ALA A 365 -30.23 -14.09 17.87
C ALA A 365 -31.30 -14.53 18.87
N MET A 366 -32.35 -15.19 18.38
CA MET A 366 -33.50 -15.60 19.17
C MET A 366 -33.34 -17.05 19.61
N GLY A 367 -33.73 -17.39 20.85
CA GLY A 367 -33.79 -18.80 21.27
C GLY A 367 -34.98 -19.53 20.65
N LEU A 368 -34.82 -20.83 20.34
CA LEU A 368 -35.89 -21.67 19.77
C LEU A 368 -37.19 -21.72 20.62
N ASN A 369 -37.12 -21.38 21.91
CA ASN A 369 -38.23 -21.50 22.86
C ASN A 369 -39.11 -20.25 22.99
N ASN A 370 -38.79 -19.16 22.28
CA ASN A 370 -39.68 -17.99 22.22
C ASN A 370 -40.75 -18.23 21.16
N ALA A 371 -41.78 -18.99 21.52
CA ALA A 371 -43.05 -18.94 20.82
C ALA A 371 -43.45 -17.46 20.69
N VAL A 372 -43.60 -17.01 19.45
CA VAL A 372 -44.19 -15.71 19.14
C VAL A 372 -45.56 -15.68 19.78
N ARG A 373 -45.69 -15.02 20.94
CA ARG A 373 -46.99 -14.66 21.49
C ARG A 373 -47.53 -13.61 20.54
N SER A 374 -48.38 -14.02 19.60
CA SER A 374 -49.15 -13.09 18.75
C SER A 374 -49.72 -11.99 19.65
N PRO A 375 -49.60 -10.70 19.30
CA PRO A 375 -50.33 -9.69 20.02
C PRO A 375 -51.81 -9.96 19.76
N LEU A 376 -52.55 -10.32 20.81
CA LEU A 376 -54.01 -10.27 20.76
C LEU A 376 -54.38 -8.80 20.49
N VAL A 377 -54.82 -8.53 19.27
CA VAL A 377 -55.46 -7.26 18.92
C VAL A 377 -56.74 -7.20 19.75
N SER A 378 -56.70 -6.45 20.84
CA SER A 378 -57.88 -6.12 21.62
C SER A 378 -58.63 -5.03 20.85
N VAL A 379 -59.69 -5.43 20.13
CA VAL A 379 -60.65 -4.49 19.56
C VAL A 379 -61.46 -3.91 20.71
N ILE A 380 -61.13 -2.68 21.11
CA ILE A 380 -61.98 -1.89 22.01
C ILE A 380 -63.17 -1.42 21.18
N ILE A 381 -64.32 -2.08 21.32
CA ILE A 381 -65.60 -1.57 20.82
C ILE A 381 -66.00 -0.42 21.74
N GLY A 382 -65.96 0.80 21.20
CA GLY A 382 -66.23 2.04 21.91
C GLY A 382 -67.63 2.10 22.53
N LEU A 383 -67.65 2.58 23.78
CA LEU A 383 -68.82 2.92 24.56
C LEU A 383 -69.77 3.88 23.83
N ARG A 384 -71.08 3.61 23.91
CA ARG A 384 -72.09 4.66 24.00
C ARG A 384 -72.96 4.40 25.23
N VAL A 385 -72.72 5.19 26.28
CA VAL A 385 -73.70 5.49 27.31
C VAL A 385 -74.23 6.88 26.98
N ILE A 386 -75.50 6.96 26.58
CA ILE A 386 -76.26 8.22 26.57
C ILE A 386 -77.34 8.02 27.62
N ASN A 387 -77.12 8.61 28.80
CA ASN A 387 -78.21 8.94 29.72
C ASN A 387 -78.54 10.41 29.47
N SER A 388 -79.74 10.66 28.93
CA SER A 388 -80.39 11.97 29.02
C SER A 388 -81.78 11.77 29.59
N ILE A 389 -82.03 12.51 30.67
CA ILE A 389 -83.26 12.60 31.45
C ILE A 389 -84.24 13.50 30.70
N PHE A 390 -85.38 12.96 30.25
CA PHE A 390 -86.75 13.36 30.57
C PHE A 390 -87.74 12.46 29.81
#